data_AF-A0A524GPY9-F1
#
_entry.id   AF-A0A524GPY9-F1
#
_cell.length_a   1.000
_cell.length_b   1.000
_cell.length_c   1.000
_cell.angle_alpha   90.00
_cell.angle_beta   90.00
_cell.angle_gamma   90.00
#
_symmetry.space_group_name_H-M   'P 1'
#
loop_
_entity.id
_entity.type
_entity.pdbx_description
1 polymer ?
#
loop_
_entity_poly.entity_id
_entity_poly.type
_entity_poly.pdbx_seq_one_letter_code
_entity_poly.pdbx_strand_id
1 'polypeptide(L)'
;MRHHHLLMASALLVLGGCASGTAPNRTAGGTARVQFPPFPAEPVIEWVAAYGTVSDVGAGQSKWQRAITGETTVGPALLAPTAVAIGPDNELYVVDQELDGIVIIDPRVKRFELFRGAGQGILSSPVGVAVAEDGTVYVSDALARAVHVFDAGLNFRGSLGGPQLFAHPTSIALSADRAMLVGWA
;
A
#
# COMPACT_ATOMS: atom_id res chain seq x y z
N MET A 1 -78.20 -17.38 20.06
CA MET A 1 -77.18 -16.31 19.90
C MET A 1 -76.33 -16.73 18.69
N ARG A 2 -76.70 -16.43 17.43
CA ARG A 2 -76.43 -15.16 16.69
C ARG A 2 -75.00 -14.68 17.01
N HIS A 3 -74.01 -14.72 16.12
CA HIS A 3 -73.89 -13.97 14.86
C HIS A 3 -72.72 -14.56 14.01
N HIS A 4 -72.94 -14.92 12.74
CA HIS A 4 -72.58 -14.18 11.50
C HIS A 4 -71.25 -14.59 10.85
N HIS A 5 -71.39 -15.17 9.65
CA HIS A 5 -70.41 -15.32 8.57
C HIS A 5 -69.88 -13.95 8.12
N LEU A 6 -68.61 -13.85 7.70
CA LEU A 6 -68.24 -13.03 6.55
C LEU A 6 -66.86 -13.41 5.98
N LEU A 7 -66.92 -13.90 4.75
CA LEU A 7 -65.83 -13.96 3.77
C LEU A 7 -65.37 -12.54 3.42
N MET A 8 -64.06 -12.31 3.30
CA MET A 8 -63.48 -11.25 2.46
C MET A 8 -62.34 -11.90 1.67
N ALA A 9 -62.54 -12.26 0.41
CA ALA A 9 -62.59 -11.39 -0.77
C ALA A 9 -61.21 -10.77 -1.08
N SER A 10 -60.45 -11.51 -1.87
CA SER A 10 -59.31 -11.06 -2.64
C SER A 10 -59.68 -9.83 -3.49
N ALA A 11 -58.88 -8.77 -3.40
CA ALA A 11 -58.93 -7.66 -4.33
C ALA A 11 -57.59 -7.59 -5.08
N LEU A 12 -57.60 -8.08 -6.33
CA LEU A 12 -56.62 -7.70 -7.34
C LEU A 12 -56.79 -6.20 -7.62
N LEU A 13 -55.72 -5.43 -7.47
CA LEU A 13 -55.60 -4.12 -8.10
C LEU A 13 -54.43 -4.16 -9.07
N VAL A 14 -54.76 -4.33 -10.35
CA VAL A 14 -53.89 -4.02 -11.48
C VAL A 14 -54.36 -2.68 -12.01
N LEU A 15 -53.52 -1.65 -11.88
CA LEU A 15 -53.56 -0.47 -12.74
C LEU A 15 -52.12 -0.18 -13.16
N GLY A 16 -51.88 -0.36 -14.46
CA GLY A 16 -50.63 0.01 -15.10
C GLY A 16 -50.51 1.53 -15.25
N GLY A 17 -49.27 2.00 -15.14
CA GLY A 17 -48.85 3.32 -15.59
C GLY A 17 -47.50 3.17 -16.29
N CYS A 18 -47.48 3.36 -17.61
CA CYS A 18 -46.25 3.40 -18.40
C CYS A 18 -45.47 4.67 -18.05
N ALA A 19 -44.21 4.50 -17.62
CA ALA A 19 -43.20 5.53 -17.73
C ALA A 19 -41.97 4.91 -18.38
N SER A 20 -41.84 5.13 -19.67
CA SER A 20 -40.62 4.90 -20.44
C SER A 20 -39.51 5.79 -19.89
N GLY A 21 -38.59 5.16 -19.19
CA GLY A 21 -37.29 5.70 -18.83
C GLY A 21 -36.37 4.53 -18.61
N THR A 22 -35.67 4.10 -19.65
CA THR A 22 -34.53 3.19 -19.55
C THR A 22 -33.43 3.94 -18.80
N ALA A 23 -33.55 4.04 -17.48
CA ALA A 23 -32.43 4.35 -16.63
C ALA A 23 -31.41 3.23 -16.86
N PRO A 24 -30.13 3.54 -17.15
CA PRO A 24 -29.13 2.50 -17.19
C PRO A 24 -29.15 1.82 -15.82
N ASN A 25 -29.33 0.51 -15.87
CA ASN A 25 -29.36 -0.39 -14.74
C ASN A 25 -28.06 -0.23 -13.96
N ARG A 26 -28.03 0.69 -12.98
CA ARG A 26 -26.99 0.79 -11.97
C ARG A 26 -27.27 -0.29 -10.93
N THR A 27 -27.05 -1.54 -11.32
CA THR A 27 -26.93 -2.65 -10.39
C THR A 27 -25.55 -3.27 -10.50
N ALA A 28 -25.05 -3.66 -9.33
CA ALA A 28 -23.87 -4.46 -9.04
C ALA A 28 -22.51 -3.74 -9.08
N GLY A 29 -22.06 -3.35 -7.89
CA GLY A 29 -20.68 -2.99 -7.60
C GLY A 29 -19.76 -4.21 -7.72
N GLY A 30 -18.94 -4.18 -8.76
CA GLY A 30 -17.62 -4.79 -8.79
C GLY A 30 -16.68 -3.72 -9.30
N THR A 31 -15.63 -3.38 -8.55
CA THR A 31 -14.55 -2.54 -9.07
C THR A 31 -14.01 -3.23 -10.32
N ALA A 32 -14.25 -2.65 -11.51
CA ALA A 32 -13.69 -3.17 -12.74
C ALA A 32 -12.17 -3.32 -12.56
N ARG A 33 -11.61 -4.49 -12.85
CA ARG A 33 -10.17 -4.73 -12.78
C ARG A 33 -9.48 -3.71 -13.69
N VAL A 34 -8.66 -2.84 -13.10
CA VAL A 34 -7.92 -1.84 -13.85
C VAL A 34 -6.76 -2.57 -14.53
N GLN A 35 -6.75 -2.60 -15.85
CA GLN A 35 -5.79 -3.33 -16.66
C GLN A 35 -5.22 -2.43 -17.77
N PHE A 36 -3.93 -2.60 -18.09
CA PHE A 36 -3.26 -1.84 -19.14
C PHE A 36 -2.40 -2.76 -20.05
N PRO A 37 -2.49 -2.64 -21.38
CA PRO A 37 -3.49 -1.87 -22.12
C PRO A 37 -4.92 -2.43 -21.86
N PRO A 38 -5.98 -1.60 -22.01
CA PRO A 38 -7.35 -2.07 -21.84
C PRO A 38 -7.77 -3.01 -22.99
N PHE A 39 -8.83 -3.80 -22.75
CA PHE A 39 -9.47 -4.64 -23.76
C PHE A 39 -9.78 -3.84 -25.05
N PRO A 40 -9.55 -4.38 -26.27
CA PRO A 40 -9.31 -5.79 -26.61
C PRO A 40 -7.83 -6.24 -26.59
N ALA A 41 -6.88 -5.39 -26.22
CA ALA A 41 -5.48 -5.80 -26.13
C ALA A 41 -5.25 -6.72 -24.91
N GLU A 42 -4.27 -7.63 -25.01
CA GLU A 42 -3.87 -8.45 -23.86
C GLU A 42 -3.25 -7.55 -22.77
N PRO A 43 -3.76 -7.59 -21.53
CA PRO A 43 -3.26 -6.74 -20.47
C PRO A 43 -1.92 -7.26 -19.93
N VAL A 44 -0.95 -6.36 -19.78
CA VAL A 44 0.38 -6.66 -19.21
C VAL A 44 0.57 -6.09 -17.81
N ILE A 45 -0.32 -5.19 -17.39
CA ILE A 45 -0.37 -4.61 -16.04
C ILE A 45 -1.79 -4.78 -15.51
N GLU A 46 -1.90 -5.26 -14.27
CA GLU A 46 -3.17 -5.35 -13.53
C GLU A 46 -3.01 -4.65 -12.18
N TRP A 47 -4.00 -3.85 -11.80
CA TRP A 47 -4.11 -3.36 -10.44
C TRP A 47 -4.54 -4.50 -9.52
N VAL A 48 -3.66 -4.86 -8.58
CA VAL A 48 -3.89 -5.98 -7.65
C VAL A 48 -4.40 -5.47 -6.30
N ALA A 49 -3.74 -4.47 -5.72
CA ALA A 49 -4.04 -3.96 -4.38
C ALA A 49 -3.44 -2.56 -4.15
N ALA A 50 -3.85 -1.92 -3.05
CA ALA A 50 -3.23 -0.72 -2.50
C ALA A 50 -2.99 -0.91 -0.99
N TYR A 51 -1.79 -0.55 -0.52
CA TYR A 51 -1.40 -0.62 0.88
C TYR A 51 -0.96 0.77 1.35
N GLY A 52 -1.75 1.42 2.19
CA GLY A 52 -1.43 2.73 2.77
C GLY A 52 -1.40 2.72 4.28
N THR A 53 -2.07 1.76 4.92
CA THR A 53 -2.24 1.67 6.36
C THR A 53 -2.07 0.25 6.86
N VAL A 54 -1.81 0.11 8.16
CA VAL A 54 -1.81 -1.19 8.85
C VAL A 54 -3.10 -1.99 8.61
N SER A 55 -4.24 -1.30 8.48
CA SER A 55 -5.53 -1.95 8.23
C SER A 55 -5.63 -2.58 6.84
N ASP A 56 -4.89 -2.06 5.85
CA ASP A 56 -4.90 -2.58 4.47
C ASP A 56 -4.17 -3.92 4.37
N VAL A 57 -3.22 -4.20 5.27
CA VAL A 57 -2.58 -5.52 5.39
C VAL A 57 -3.38 -6.47 6.30
N GLY A 58 -4.55 -6.04 6.78
CA GLY A 58 -5.38 -6.81 7.70
C GLY A 58 -4.83 -6.89 9.13
N ALA A 59 -3.89 -6.00 9.48
CA ALA A 59 -3.43 -5.78 10.85
C ALA A 59 -4.11 -4.55 11.48
N GLY A 60 -4.24 -4.54 12.80
CA GLY A 60 -4.95 -3.47 13.52
C GLY A 60 -6.45 -3.71 13.68
N GLN A 61 -7.15 -2.70 14.21
CA GLN A 61 -8.58 -2.82 14.54
C GLN A 61 -9.43 -2.94 13.28
N SER A 62 -10.32 -3.92 13.29
CA SER A 62 -11.31 -4.08 12.22
C SER A 62 -12.27 -2.88 12.15
N LYS A 63 -12.94 -2.72 10.99
CA LYS A 63 -13.95 -1.68 10.80
C LYS A 63 -15.09 -1.75 11.82
N TRP A 64 -15.48 -2.96 12.25
CA TRP A 64 -16.53 -3.12 13.25
C TRP A 64 -16.04 -2.77 14.67
N GLN A 65 -14.78 -3.12 15.02
CA GLN A 65 -14.21 -2.73 16.31
C GLN A 65 -14.17 -1.22 16.44
N ARG A 66 -13.68 -0.52 15.41
CA ARG A 66 -13.68 0.96 15.37
C ARG A 66 -15.07 1.57 15.51
N ALA A 67 -16.07 0.95 14.89
CA ALA A 67 -17.45 1.41 14.97
C ALA A 67 -18.05 1.25 16.38
N ILE A 68 -17.68 0.19 17.11
CA ILE A 68 -18.20 -0.08 18.45
C ILE A 68 -17.43 0.72 19.52
N THR A 69 -16.12 0.87 19.37
CA THR A 69 -15.29 1.58 20.36
C THR A 69 -15.31 3.10 20.18
N GLY A 70 -15.75 3.60 19.02
CA GLY A 70 -15.70 5.03 18.69
C GLY A 70 -14.27 5.56 18.51
N GLU A 71 -13.28 4.67 18.47
CA GLU A 71 -11.87 5.01 18.41
C GLU A 71 -11.51 5.36 16.96
N THR A 72 -11.20 6.64 16.73
CA THR A 72 -10.92 7.19 15.40
C THR A 72 -9.46 7.05 15.00
N THR A 73 -8.58 6.60 15.90
CA THR A 73 -7.15 6.42 15.64
C THR A 73 -6.97 5.51 14.42
N VAL A 74 -6.59 6.12 13.31
CA VAL A 74 -6.11 5.38 12.15
C VAL A 74 -4.75 4.85 12.61
N GLY A 75 -4.60 3.52 12.63
CA GLY A 75 -3.32 2.91 13.01
C GLY A 75 -2.19 3.38 12.07
N PRO A 76 -0.94 2.91 12.29
CA PRO A 76 0.20 3.29 11.46
C PRO A 76 -0.13 3.35 9.96
N ALA A 77 0.31 4.42 9.30
CA ALA A 77 0.02 4.72 7.92
C ALA A 77 1.23 5.37 7.24
N LEU A 78 1.32 5.19 5.92
CA LEU A 78 2.21 5.96 5.06
C LEU A 78 1.75 7.42 5.05
N LEU A 79 2.71 8.33 5.05
CA LEU A 79 2.51 9.78 5.04
C LEU A 79 3.01 10.39 3.73
N ALA A 80 4.26 10.11 3.36
CA ALA A 80 4.87 10.59 2.13
C ALA A 80 5.78 9.51 1.51
N PRO A 81 5.19 8.44 0.95
CA PRO A 81 5.97 7.38 0.32
C PRO A 81 6.63 7.89 -0.96
N THR A 82 7.96 7.76 -1.06
CA THR A 82 8.76 8.29 -2.18
C THR A 82 9.35 7.19 -3.05
N ALA A 83 9.63 6.01 -2.49
CA ALA A 83 10.18 4.88 -3.21
C ALA A 83 9.67 3.55 -2.64
N VAL A 84 9.67 2.52 -3.47
CA VAL A 84 9.33 1.15 -3.09
C VAL A 84 10.27 0.15 -3.75
N ALA A 85 10.65 -0.88 -3.03
CA ALA A 85 11.35 -2.06 -3.55
C ALA A 85 10.67 -3.33 -3.04
N ILE A 86 10.82 -4.41 -3.79
CA ILE A 86 10.34 -5.74 -3.42
C ILE A 86 11.54 -6.55 -2.92
N GLY A 87 11.43 -7.10 -1.71
CA GLY A 87 12.43 -8.01 -1.16
C GLY A 87 12.31 -9.43 -1.71
N PRO A 88 13.30 -10.31 -1.44
CA PRO A 88 13.34 -11.67 -1.98
C PRO A 88 12.13 -12.51 -1.55
N ASP A 89 11.55 -12.22 -0.39
CA ASP A 89 10.37 -12.91 0.10
C ASP A 89 9.06 -12.30 -0.39
N ASN A 90 9.03 -11.28 -1.26
CA ASN A 90 7.85 -10.48 -1.64
C ASN A 90 7.32 -9.53 -0.54
N GLU A 91 8.15 -9.16 0.43
CA GLU A 91 7.88 -8.01 1.29
C GLU A 91 8.12 -6.70 0.52
N LEU A 92 7.31 -5.68 0.78
CA LEU A 92 7.51 -4.35 0.21
C LEU A 92 8.29 -3.50 1.21
N TYR A 93 9.37 -2.89 0.74
CA TYR A 93 10.15 -1.90 1.48
C TYR A 93 9.79 -0.53 0.92
N VAL A 94 9.02 0.25 1.66
CA VAL A 94 8.54 1.56 1.23
C VAL A 94 9.30 2.65 1.98
N VAL A 95 10.07 3.46 1.28
CA VAL A 95 10.65 4.66 1.90
C VAL A 95 9.55 5.69 2.07
N ASP A 96 9.43 6.19 3.28
CA ASP A 96 8.50 7.26 3.62
C ASP A 96 9.27 8.40 4.28
N GLN A 97 9.29 9.54 3.58
CA GLN A 97 10.16 10.65 3.93
C GLN A 97 9.70 11.36 5.21
N GLU A 98 8.39 11.48 5.43
CA GLU A 98 7.82 12.11 6.64
C GLU A 98 7.93 11.18 7.87
N LEU A 99 8.14 9.89 7.64
CA LEU A 99 8.45 8.93 8.70
C LEU A 99 9.95 8.72 8.91
N ASP A 100 10.82 9.47 8.22
CA ASP A 100 12.28 9.32 8.21
C ASP A 100 12.72 7.85 8.19
N GLY A 101 12.08 7.03 7.36
CA GLY A 101 12.27 5.59 7.49
C GLY A 101 11.74 4.77 6.33
N ILE A 102 11.78 3.46 6.56
CA ILE A 102 11.27 2.43 5.67
C ILE A 102 10.12 1.75 6.37
N VAL A 103 8.96 1.69 5.72
CA VAL A 103 7.83 0.87 6.15
C VAL A 103 7.91 -0.47 5.42
N ILE A 104 8.03 -1.54 6.19
CA ILE A 104 8.07 -2.91 5.69
C ILE A 104 6.66 -3.48 5.74
N ILE A 105 6.16 -3.87 4.57
CA ILE A 105 4.80 -4.33 4.37
C ILE A 105 4.84 -5.76 3.85
N ASP A 106 4.21 -6.68 4.59
CA ASP A 106 3.93 -8.03 4.10
C ASP A 106 2.47 -8.39 4.40
N PRO A 107 1.57 -8.37 3.40
CA PRO A 107 0.17 -8.69 3.59
C PRO A 107 -0.09 -10.16 3.95
N ARG A 108 0.84 -11.08 3.67
CA ARG A 108 0.65 -12.52 3.95
C ARG A 108 0.77 -12.82 5.43
N VAL A 109 1.68 -12.14 6.11
CA VAL A 109 1.87 -12.23 7.57
C VAL A 109 1.31 -11.01 8.31
N LYS A 110 0.59 -10.13 7.60
CA LYS A 110 -0.04 -8.91 8.12
C LYS A 110 0.96 -7.96 8.80
N ARG A 111 2.15 -7.83 8.22
CA ARG A 111 3.21 -6.94 8.72
C ARG A 111 3.05 -5.54 8.14
N PHE A 112 3.17 -4.54 9.02
CA PHE A 112 3.30 -3.13 8.69
C PHE A 112 4.19 -2.51 9.76
N GLU A 113 5.48 -2.40 9.47
CA GLU A 113 6.50 -2.08 10.46
C GLU A 113 7.37 -0.92 9.99
N LEU A 114 7.52 0.11 10.82
CA LEU A 114 8.40 1.23 10.54
C LEU A 114 9.81 0.95 11.09
N PHE A 115 10.80 1.03 10.20
CA PHE A 115 12.22 0.96 10.52
C PHE A 115 12.89 2.30 10.24
N ARG A 116 13.55 2.87 11.25
CA ARG A 116 14.32 4.14 11.16
C ARG A 116 15.83 3.94 11.26
N GLY A 117 16.28 2.70 11.41
CA GLY A 117 17.66 2.40 11.76
C GLY A 117 18.06 2.85 13.17
N ALA A 118 19.33 2.64 13.50
CA ALA A 118 19.90 2.97 14.80
C ALA A 118 21.41 3.24 14.69
N GLY A 119 21.95 4.01 15.63
CA GLY A 119 23.38 4.32 15.69
C GLY A 119 23.89 4.96 14.41
N GLN A 120 24.93 4.37 13.80
CA GLN A 120 25.52 4.86 12.55
C GLN A 120 24.62 4.64 11.32
N GLY A 121 23.62 3.78 11.42
CA GLY A 121 22.65 3.51 10.36
C GLY A 121 21.30 4.18 10.58
N ILE A 122 21.23 5.23 11.41
CA ILE A 122 19.99 5.99 11.58
C ILE A 122 19.64 6.74 10.29
N LEU A 123 18.39 6.61 9.87
CA LEU A 123 17.86 7.31 8.72
C LEU A 123 17.38 8.70 9.14
N SER A 124 17.71 9.70 8.32
CA SER A 124 17.45 11.11 8.59
C SER A 124 16.62 11.78 7.50
N SER A 125 16.80 11.39 6.24
CA SER A 125 15.89 11.75 5.14
C SER A 125 16.06 10.75 4.00
N PRO A 126 15.57 9.51 4.17
CA PRO A 126 15.65 8.50 3.13
C PRO A 126 14.75 8.89 1.96
N VAL A 127 15.23 8.66 0.73
CA VAL A 127 14.52 9.03 -0.52
C VAL A 127 14.46 7.91 -1.55
N GLY A 128 15.25 6.85 -1.38
CA GLY A 128 15.31 5.74 -2.32
C GLY A 128 15.70 4.45 -1.61
N VAL A 129 15.24 3.32 -2.13
CA VAL A 129 15.53 1.99 -1.60
C VAL A 129 15.71 0.98 -2.73
N ALA A 130 16.65 0.06 -2.54
CA ALA A 130 16.75 -1.16 -3.33
C ALA A 130 17.08 -2.35 -2.42
N VAL A 131 16.59 -3.53 -2.78
CA VAL A 131 16.80 -4.77 -2.03
C VAL A 131 17.42 -5.80 -2.96
N ALA A 132 18.56 -6.38 -2.56
CA ALA A 132 19.25 -7.42 -3.30
C ALA A 132 18.60 -8.80 -3.06
N GLU A 133 18.94 -9.78 -3.91
CA GLU A 133 18.42 -11.15 -3.77
C GLU A 133 18.81 -11.83 -2.45
N ASP A 134 19.95 -11.47 -1.87
CA ASP A 134 20.38 -11.95 -0.55
C ASP A 134 19.70 -11.23 0.63
N GLY A 135 18.79 -10.30 0.34
CA GLY A 135 18.07 -9.49 1.31
C GLY A 135 18.82 -8.24 1.78
N THR A 136 20.02 -7.95 1.26
CA THR A 136 20.73 -6.69 1.57
C THR A 136 19.90 -5.49 1.13
N VAL A 137 19.65 -4.55 2.05
CA VAL A 137 18.85 -3.35 1.82
C VAL A 137 19.78 -2.14 1.69
N TYR A 138 19.63 -1.41 0.60
CA TYR A 138 20.36 -0.18 0.32
C TYR A 138 19.40 0.99 0.35
N VAL A 139 19.73 2.04 1.09
CA VAL A 139 18.86 3.19 1.30
C VAL A 139 19.64 4.47 1.00
N SER A 140 19.24 5.20 -0.03
CA SER A 140 19.80 6.53 -0.28
C SER A 140 19.18 7.53 0.69
N ASP A 141 20.02 8.17 1.51
CA ASP A 141 19.62 9.18 2.46
C ASP A 141 20.18 10.54 2.04
N ALA A 142 19.25 11.44 1.71
CA ALA A 142 19.57 12.74 1.14
C ALA A 142 20.26 13.65 2.17
N LEU A 143 19.86 13.57 3.44
CA LEU A 143 20.40 14.42 4.49
C LEU A 143 21.75 13.90 5.00
N ALA A 144 21.88 12.57 5.14
CA ALA A 144 23.15 11.93 5.46
C ALA A 144 24.15 12.00 4.30
N ARG A 145 23.67 12.33 3.08
CA ARG A 145 24.47 12.40 1.84
C ARG A 145 25.23 11.09 1.62
N ALA A 146 24.56 9.99 1.88
CA ALA A 146 25.13 8.66 1.91
C ALA A 146 24.11 7.63 1.46
N VAL A 147 24.60 6.42 1.18
CA VAL A 147 23.74 5.26 0.97
C VAL A 147 24.01 4.29 2.11
N HIS A 148 23.05 4.12 3.00
CA HIS A 148 23.15 3.17 4.09
C HIS A 148 22.91 1.75 3.56
N VAL A 149 23.71 0.80 4.05
CA VAL A 149 23.63 -0.61 3.71
C VAL A 149 23.26 -1.39 4.96
N PHE A 150 22.19 -2.17 4.87
CA PHE A 150 21.70 -3.05 5.93
C PHE A 150 21.67 -4.48 5.42
N ASP A 151 21.89 -5.46 6.30
CA ASP A 151 21.64 -6.86 5.97
C ASP A 151 20.14 -7.19 5.97
N ALA A 152 19.79 -8.44 5.64
CA ALA A 152 18.41 -8.92 5.62
C ALA A 152 17.69 -8.78 6.99
N GLY A 153 18.43 -8.76 8.08
CA GLY A 153 17.92 -8.50 9.43
C GLY A 153 17.85 -7.02 9.79
N LEU A 154 18.07 -6.13 8.82
CA LEU A 154 18.14 -4.67 8.97
C LEU A 154 19.24 -4.20 9.94
N ASN A 155 20.29 -4.99 10.12
CA ASN A 155 21.45 -4.55 10.87
C ASN A 155 22.35 -3.72 9.96
N PHE A 156 22.82 -2.58 10.47
CA PHE A 156 23.69 -1.69 9.71
C PHE A 156 25.04 -2.36 9.41
N ARG A 157 25.44 -2.35 8.13
CA ARG A 157 26.70 -2.92 7.63
C ARG A 157 27.71 -1.86 7.24
N GLY A 158 27.26 -0.65 6.96
CA GLY A 158 28.10 0.47 6.56
C GLY A 158 27.36 1.43 5.64
N SER A 159 28.09 2.45 5.18
CA SER A 159 27.58 3.41 4.21
C SER A 159 28.50 3.51 3.01
N LEU A 160 27.92 3.71 1.84
CA LEU A 160 28.64 4.07 0.62
C LEU A 160 28.63 5.59 0.45
N GLY A 161 29.75 6.13 -0.03
CA GLY A 161 29.94 7.56 -0.27
C GLY A 161 30.02 8.38 1.00
N GLY A 162 29.28 9.49 1.05
CA GLY A 162 29.34 10.48 2.12
C GLY A 162 29.39 11.91 1.56
N PRO A 163 29.52 12.93 2.44
CA PRO A 163 29.42 14.34 2.05
C PRO A 163 30.42 14.80 0.99
N GLN A 164 31.53 14.09 0.79
CA GLN A 164 32.50 14.40 -0.26
C GLN A 164 32.16 13.80 -1.62
N LEU A 165 31.31 12.77 -1.66
CA LEU A 165 30.95 12.06 -2.88
C LEU A 165 29.54 12.38 -3.36
N PHE A 166 28.60 12.60 -2.44
CA PHE A 166 27.20 12.86 -2.79
C PHE A 166 26.76 14.25 -2.34
N ALA A 167 26.11 14.99 -3.22
CA ALA A 167 25.34 16.19 -2.87
C ALA A 167 23.91 15.80 -2.49
N HIS A 168 23.21 15.12 -3.41
CA HIS A 168 21.82 14.67 -3.23
C HIS A 168 21.61 13.29 -3.87
N PRO A 169 21.95 12.19 -3.18
CA PRO A 169 21.65 10.85 -3.69
C PRO A 169 20.13 10.66 -3.67
N THR A 170 19.51 10.38 -4.83
CA THR A 170 18.05 10.30 -4.96
C THR A 170 17.55 8.89 -5.20
N SER A 171 18.15 8.17 -6.15
CA SER A 171 17.67 6.85 -6.57
C SER A 171 18.78 5.83 -6.62
N ILE A 172 18.40 4.58 -6.44
CA ILE A 172 19.29 3.44 -6.45
C ILE A 172 18.65 2.31 -7.25
N ALA A 173 19.44 1.66 -8.08
CA ALA A 173 19.04 0.50 -8.86
C ALA A 173 20.10 -0.59 -8.69
N LEU A 174 19.70 -1.86 -8.68
CA LEU A 174 20.64 -2.98 -8.62
C LEU A 174 20.73 -3.64 -9.99
N SER A 175 21.96 -3.95 -10.40
CA SER A 175 22.29 -4.95 -11.42
C SER A 175 22.60 -6.27 -10.71
N ALA A 176 22.45 -7.40 -11.43
CA ALA A 176 22.67 -8.75 -10.90
C ALA A 176 24.05 -8.96 -10.22
N ASP A 177 25.02 -8.10 -10.51
CA ASP A 177 26.39 -8.15 -10.00
C ASP A 177 26.80 -6.91 -9.19
N ARG A 178 26.03 -5.82 -9.20
CA ARG A 178 26.44 -4.51 -8.66
C ARG A 178 25.26 -3.62 -8.27
N ALA A 179 25.40 -2.87 -7.18
CA ALA A 179 24.53 -1.72 -6.92
C ALA A 179 24.95 -0.51 -7.78
N MET A 180 24.01 0.08 -8.51
CA MET A 180 24.17 1.31 -9.29
C MET A 180 23.42 2.45 -8.62
N LEU A 181 24.12 3.55 -8.38
CA LEU A 181 23.54 4.77 -7.82
C LEU A 181 23.29 5.78 -8.93
N VAL A 182 22.08 6.34 -8.95
CA VAL A 182 21.73 7.42 -9.87
C VAL A 182 21.33 8.63 -9.02
N GLY A 183 22.15 9.67 -9.08
CA GLY A 183 21.95 10.93 -8.37
C GLY A 183 22.26 12.13 -9.27
N TRP A 184 21.75 13.30 -8.89
CA TRP A 184 22.07 14.57 -9.55
C TRP A 184 23.21 15.26 -8.75
N ALA A 185 24.25 15.71 -9.46
CA ALA A 185 25.32 16.57 -8.98
C ALA A 185 24.88 18.02 -8.72
#